data_AF-A0A524DYH1-F1
#
_entry.id   AF-A0A524DYH1-F1
#
_cell.length_a   1.000
_cell.length_b   1.000
_cell.length_c   1.000
_cell.angle_alpha   90.00
_cell.angle_beta   90.00
_cell.angle_gamma   90.00
#
_symmetry.space_group_name_H-M   'P 1'
#
loop_
_entity.id
_entity.type
_entity.pdbx_description
1 polymer ?
#
loop_
_entity_poly.entity_id
_entity_poly.type
_entity_poly.pdbx_seq_one_letter_code
_entity_poly.pdbx_strand_id
1 'polypeptide(L)'
;MDPIEGEFICRKCQKPLSINKIVVSKKGFALFEVQCSNKHAGKRKLNMSQQNEWMPSVIKHLYECPKCEANLTDLRQKTEKDMTLLLLNCPTHGKIKKSISTSFWYAMDALRKQLFQKPAYPSNYPAPYPPQTYPPGQYPPPQGYPPQGAPAPTYPPPSQPETFAPPPSTAQQPELPPQPTASSPTAAPLSPTGSDINAGDFCPACGEEITSGAKFCTNCGTELE
;
A
#
# COMPACT_ATOMS: atom_id res chain seq x y z
N MET A 1 -8.16 -2.81 -15.42
CA MET A 1 -6.90 -2.62 -14.68
C MET A 1 -6.74 -1.14 -14.50
N ASP A 2 -6.97 -0.64 -13.31
CA ASP A 2 -6.90 0.79 -13.02
C ASP A 2 -5.46 1.28 -13.23
N PRO A 3 -5.23 2.32 -14.07
CA PRO A 3 -3.88 2.74 -14.48
C PRO A 3 -2.99 3.16 -13.28
N ILE A 4 -3.62 3.46 -12.16
CA ILE A 4 -2.99 3.96 -10.93
C ILE A 4 -2.51 2.82 -10.03
N GLU A 5 -3.14 1.64 -10.06
CA GLU A 5 -2.68 0.50 -9.25
C GLU A 5 -1.28 0.04 -9.68
N GLY A 6 -0.93 0.21 -10.96
CA GLY A 6 0.40 -0.08 -11.48
C GLY A 6 1.50 0.84 -10.93
N GLU A 7 1.15 1.99 -10.37
CA GLU A 7 2.13 3.00 -9.92
C GLU A 7 2.82 2.60 -8.61
N PHE A 8 2.13 1.79 -7.79
CA PHE A 8 2.63 1.20 -6.55
C PHE A 8 3.12 -0.24 -6.71
N ILE A 9 3.53 -0.62 -7.93
CA ILE A 9 4.21 -1.90 -8.19
C ILE A 9 5.71 -1.70 -8.36
N CYS A 10 6.49 -2.59 -7.75
CA CYS A 10 7.94 -2.58 -7.89
C CYS A 10 8.35 -3.03 -9.29
N ARG A 11 8.98 -2.15 -10.06
CA ARG A 11 9.45 -2.49 -11.43
C ARG A 11 10.51 -3.59 -11.49
N LYS A 12 11.20 -3.86 -10.36
CA LYS A 12 12.26 -4.88 -10.29
C LYS A 12 11.73 -6.27 -9.96
N CYS A 13 10.70 -6.38 -9.12
CA CYS A 13 10.24 -7.67 -8.61
C CYS A 13 8.72 -7.86 -8.64
N GLN A 14 7.98 -6.94 -9.26
CA GLN A 14 6.53 -6.99 -9.48
C GLN A 14 5.66 -7.12 -8.21
N LYS A 15 6.25 -6.91 -7.02
CA LYS A 15 5.56 -6.91 -5.74
C LYS A 15 4.97 -5.53 -5.41
N PRO A 16 3.90 -5.47 -4.59
CA PRO A 16 3.35 -4.20 -4.13
C PRO A 16 4.40 -3.41 -3.32
N LEU A 17 4.31 -2.09 -3.43
CA LEU A 17 5.18 -1.14 -2.76
C LEU A 17 4.44 -0.58 -1.54
N SER A 18 5.03 -0.73 -0.36
CA SER A 18 4.55 -0.09 0.87
C SER A 18 5.07 1.35 0.96
N ILE A 19 4.20 2.29 1.34
CA ILE A 19 4.53 3.72 1.43
C ILE A 19 5.07 4.02 2.83
N ASN A 20 6.30 4.53 2.96
CA ASN A 20 6.91 4.86 4.25
C ASN A 20 6.80 6.35 4.60
N LYS A 21 6.91 7.21 3.59
CA LYS A 21 6.84 8.67 3.77
C LYS A 21 6.05 9.33 2.66
N ILE A 22 5.27 10.36 3.01
CA ILE A 22 4.51 11.19 2.06
C ILE A 22 4.76 12.66 2.36
N VAL A 23 5.21 13.41 1.35
CA VAL A 23 5.45 14.85 1.43
C VAL A 23 4.68 15.55 0.33
N VAL A 24 3.92 16.59 0.67
CA VAL A 24 3.20 17.41 -0.32
C VAL A 24 4.01 18.67 -0.60
N SER A 25 4.29 18.91 -1.88
CA SER A 25 4.97 20.11 -2.33
C SER A 25 3.97 21.23 -2.61
N LYS A 26 4.37 22.47 -2.31
CA LYS A 26 3.64 23.70 -2.71
C LYS A 26 3.47 23.83 -4.24
N LYS A 27 4.25 23.07 -5.02
CA LYS A 27 4.18 23.00 -6.48
C LYS A 27 3.11 22.04 -7.02
N GLY A 28 2.18 21.58 -6.17
CA GLY A 28 1.01 20.79 -6.59
C GLY A 28 1.26 19.30 -6.83
N PHE A 29 2.29 18.72 -6.20
CA PHE A 29 2.56 17.28 -6.30
C PHE A 29 2.84 16.65 -4.94
N ALA A 30 2.49 15.38 -4.80
CA ALA A 30 2.82 14.56 -3.64
C ALA A 30 3.98 13.61 -3.99
N LEU A 31 4.99 13.57 -3.12
CA LEU A 31 6.14 12.68 -3.23
C LEU A 31 5.99 11.55 -2.20
N PHE A 32 6.05 10.32 -2.68
CA PHE A 32 5.91 9.10 -1.90
C PHE A 32 7.24 8.37 -1.88
N GLU A 33 7.78 8.10 -0.70
CA GLU A 33 8.91 7.20 -0.54
C GLU A 33 8.38 5.80 -0.25
N VAL A 34 8.74 4.86 -1.12
CA VAL A 34 8.11 3.54 -1.20
C VAL A 34 9.15 2.43 -1.16
N GLN A 35 8.76 1.27 -0.64
CA GLN A 35 9.63 0.10 -0.50
C GLN A 35 8.84 -1.20 -0.65
N CYS A 36 9.37 -2.17 -1.40
CA CYS A 36 8.79 -3.52 -1.47
C CYS A 36 9.41 -4.48 -0.44
N SER A 37 8.79 -5.64 -0.23
CA SER A 37 9.28 -6.73 0.60
C SER A 37 10.68 -7.24 0.23
N ASN A 38 11.09 -7.11 -1.04
CA ASN A 38 12.45 -7.45 -1.50
C ASN A 38 13.46 -6.29 -1.32
N LYS A 39 13.20 -5.33 -0.42
CA LYS A 39 14.05 -4.17 -0.09
C LYS A 39 14.32 -3.16 -1.23
N HIS A 40 13.74 -3.30 -2.41
CA HIS A 40 13.81 -2.24 -3.41
C HIS A 40 13.04 -1.01 -2.92
N ALA A 41 13.74 0.11 -2.80
CA ALA A 41 13.17 1.41 -2.50
C ALA A 41 13.06 2.28 -3.77
N GLY A 42 12.13 3.22 -3.75
CA GLY A 42 11.97 4.20 -4.82
C GLY A 42 11.16 5.40 -4.36
N LYS A 43 11.04 6.39 -5.25
CA LYS A 43 10.12 7.51 -5.05
C LYS A 43 9.06 7.50 -6.14
N ARG A 44 7.83 7.89 -5.79
CA ARG A 44 6.73 8.13 -6.74
C ARG A 44 6.27 9.57 -6.58
N LYS A 45 5.93 10.21 -7.69
CA LYS A 45 5.48 11.59 -7.72
C LYS A 45 4.11 11.62 -8.38
N LEU A 46 3.08 11.93 -7.62
CA LEU A 46 1.71 12.02 -8.12
C LEU A 46 1.25 13.47 -8.15
N ASN A 47 0.40 13.79 -9.13
CA ASN A 47 -0.21 15.10 -9.24
C ASN A 47 -1.34 15.25 -8.19
N MET A 48 -1.32 16.34 -7.42
CA MET A 48 -2.37 16.61 -6.43
C MET A 48 -3.72 16.95 -7.05
N SER A 49 -3.78 17.38 -8.31
CA SER A 49 -5.05 17.66 -8.99
C SER A 49 -5.91 16.41 -9.18
N GLN A 50 -5.31 15.22 -9.31
CA GLN A 50 -5.98 13.94 -9.55
C GLN A 50 -6.13 13.11 -8.27
N GLN A 51 -6.07 13.76 -7.11
CA GLN A 51 -5.93 13.07 -5.84
C GLN A 51 -7.00 12.02 -5.56
N ASN A 52 -8.24 12.29 -5.95
CA ASN A 52 -9.37 11.38 -5.72
C ASN A 52 -9.20 10.03 -6.42
N GLU A 53 -8.48 10.00 -7.55
CA GLU A 53 -8.31 8.78 -8.34
C GLU A 53 -7.30 7.82 -7.69
N TRP A 54 -6.25 8.36 -7.07
CA TRP A 54 -5.17 7.55 -6.50
C TRP A 54 -5.18 7.46 -4.97
N MET A 55 -5.96 8.28 -4.28
CA MET A 55 -6.05 8.26 -2.82
C MET A 55 -6.41 6.88 -2.24
N PRO A 56 -7.40 6.14 -2.79
CA PRO A 56 -7.74 4.81 -2.28
C PRO A 56 -6.55 3.85 -2.33
N SER A 57 -5.80 3.87 -3.44
CA SER A 57 -4.60 3.06 -3.62
C SER A 57 -3.51 3.47 -2.64
N VAL A 58 -3.33 4.77 -2.37
CA VAL A 58 -2.38 5.25 -1.34
C VAL A 58 -2.78 4.77 0.04
N ILE A 59 -4.06 4.86 0.42
CA ILE A 59 -4.54 4.39 1.73
C ILE A 59 -4.24 2.90 1.90
N LYS A 60 -4.52 2.08 0.87
CA LYS A 60 -4.21 0.66 0.87
C LYS A 60 -2.72 0.40 1.13
N HIS A 61 -1.82 0.96 0.32
CA HIS A 61 -0.38 0.70 0.39
C HIS A 61 0.33 1.37 1.58
N LEU A 62 -0.26 2.41 2.16
CA LEU A 62 0.22 3.02 3.41
C LEU A 62 -0.02 2.09 4.61
N TYR A 63 -1.14 1.38 4.63
CA TYR A 63 -1.53 0.45 5.69
C TYR A 63 -1.08 -0.99 5.41
N GLU A 64 -0.11 -1.19 4.53
CA GLU A 64 0.50 -2.49 4.25
C GLU A 64 1.90 -2.58 4.86
N CYS A 65 2.21 -3.73 5.44
CA CYS A 65 3.53 -3.98 6.00
C CYS A 65 4.59 -4.07 4.88
N PRO A 66 5.71 -3.33 4.97
CA PRO A 66 6.77 -3.40 3.96
C PRO A 66 7.51 -4.74 3.96
N LYS A 67 7.34 -5.59 4.97
CA LYS A 67 8.03 -6.88 5.11
C LYS A 67 7.18 -8.08 4.67
N CYS A 68 5.91 -8.11 5.08
CA CYS A 68 5.01 -9.26 4.85
C CYS A 68 3.68 -8.92 4.18
N GLU A 69 3.48 -7.68 3.75
CA GLU A 69 2.29 -7.25 3.00
C GLU A 69 0.95 -7.35 3.78
N ALA A 70 1.01 -7.78 5.06
CA ALA A 70 -0.15 -7.80 5.94
C ALA A 70 -0.68 -6.40 6.24
N ASN A 71 -2.00 -6.29 6.44
CA ASN A 71 -2.64 -5.04 6.82
C ASN A 71 -2.21 -4.62 8.24
N LEU A 72 -1.93 -3.34 8.39
CA LEU A 72 -1.45 -2.73 9.61
C LEU A 72 -2.61 -2.12 10.40
N THR A 73 -2.57 -2.26 11.72
CA THR A 73 -3.55 -1.65 12.63
C THR A 73 -3.00 -0.34 13.21
N ASP A 74 -3.83 0.69 13.37
CA ASP A 74 -3.40 1.92 14.04
C ASP A 74 -3.13 1.67 15.53
N LEU A 75 -1.96 2.09 16.00
CA LEU A 75 -1.65 2.13 17.44
C LEU A 75 -1.72 3.54 17.99
N ARG A 76 -1.04 4.48 17.31
CA ARG A 76 -0.94 5.86 17.78
C ARG A 76 -0.66 6.81 16.64
N GLN A 77 -1.26 7.99 16.70
CA GLN A 77 -0.92 9.11 15.85
C GLN A 77 -0.23 10.20 16.67
N LYS A 78 0.83 10.80 16.13
CA LYS A 78 1.46 12.00 16.69
C LYS A 78 1.57 13.04 15.57
N THR A 79 0.90 14.17 15.72
CA THR A 79 1.01 15.29 14.79
C THR A 79 2.05 16.28 15.28
N GLU A 80 2.99 16.65 14.42
CA GLU A 80 4.08 17.58 14.72
C GLU A 80 4.14 18.64 13.61
N LYS A 81 3.55 19.82 13.87
CA LYS A 81 3.37 20.97 12.94
C LYS A 81 3.07 20.58 11.49
N ASP A 82 4.09 20.25 10.69
CA ASP A 82 3.99 19.96 9.25
C ASP A 82 3.83 18.46 8.92
N MET A 83 4.22 17.56 9.84
CA MET A 83 4.22 16.12 9.63
C MET A 83 3.40 15.38 10.69
N THR A 84 2.61 14.42 10.26
CA THR A 84 1.92 13.44 11.08
C THR A 84 2.67 12.11 11.05
N LEU A 85 3.08 11.65 12.22
CA LEU A 85 3.70 10.35 12.45
C LEU A 85 2.62 9.34 12.83
N LEU A 86 2.47 8.31 12.01
CA LEU A 86 1.65 7.14 12.30
C LEU A 86 2.53 6.06 12.90
N LEU A 87 2.15 5.60 14.09
CA LEU A 87 2.62 4.37 14.69
C LEU A 87 1.58 3.29 14.43
N LEU A 88 1.96 2.30 13.63
CA LEU A 88 1.13 1.19 13.21
C LEU A 88 1.66 -0.12 13.80
N ASN A 89 0.79 -1.12 13.95
CA ASN A 89 1.16 -2.47 14.36
C ASN A 89 1.06 -3.44 13.17
N CYS A 90 2.12 -4.20 12.95
CA CYS A 90 2.09 -5.42 12.17
C CYS A 90 2.02 -6.62 13.13
N PRO A 91 1.13 -7.60 12.91
CA PRO A 91 1.02 -8.78 13.79
C PRO A 91 2.29 -9.64 13.82
N THR A 92 3.13 -9.56 12.79
CA THR A 92 4.34 -10.38 12.64
C THR A 92 5.63 -9.62 12.94
N HIS A 93 5.67 -8.31 12.65
CA HIS A 93 6.89 -7.51 12.73
C HIS A 93 6.81 -6.40 13.80
N GLY A 94 5.69 -6.29 14.50
CA GLY A 94 5.47 -5.29 15.55
C GLY A 94 5.29 -3.87 15.01
N LYS A 95 5.84 -2.90 15.73
CA LYS A 95 5.58 -1.47 15.52
C LYS A 95 6.28 -0.95 14.26
N ILE A 96 5.53 -0.29 13.38
CA ILE A 96 6.02 0.36 12.16
C ILE A 96 5.68 1.84 12.24
N LYS A 97 6.63 2.70 11.87
CA LYS A 97 6.45 4.15 11.83
C LYS A 97 6.32 4.60 10.39
N LYS A 98 5.32 5.43 10.09
CA LYS A 98 5.14 6.08 8.78
C LYS A 98 4.94 7.57 8.97
N SER A 99 5.40 8.38 8.03
CA SER A 99 5.45 9.85 8.17
C SER A 99 4.76 10.53 6.99
N ILE A 100 3.78 11.38 7.26
CA ILE A 100 2.86 11.91 6.24
C ILE A 100 2.71 13.41 6.49
N SER A 101 2.68 14.23 5.45
CA SER A 101 2.35 15.65 5.63
C SER A 101 0.98 15.81 6.32
N THR A 102 0.91 16.67 7.33
CA THR A 102 -0.30 16.84 8.17
C THR A 102 -1.52 17.27 7.37
N SER A 103 -1.35 18.16 6.39
CA SER A 103 -2.45 18.61 5.51
C SER A 103 -3.03 17.45 4.70
N PHE A 104 -2.15 16.61 4.18
CA PHE A 104 -2.52 15.44 3.38
C PHE A 104 -3.12 14.30 4.22
N TRP A 105 -2.62 14.13 5.44
CA TRP A 105 -3.12 13.13 6.38
C TRP A 105 -4.61 13.29 6.66
N TYR A 106 -5.08 14.51 6.95
CA TYR A 106 -6.51 14.73 7.25
C TYR A 106 -7.42 14.37 6.07
N ALA A 107 -7.00 14.69 4.84
CA ALA A 107 -7.77 14.33 3.64
C ALA A 107 -7.85 12.80 3.47
N MET A 108 -6.72 12.10 3.65
CA MET A 108 -6.70 10.64 3.57
C MET A 108 -7.48 9.95 4.69
N ASP A 109 -7.35 10.42 5.93
CA ASP A 109 -8.03 9.84 7.09
C ASP A 109 -9.55 9.99 6.97
N ALA A 110 -10.03 11.13 6.47
CA ALA A 110 -11.44 11.33 6.16
C ALA A 110 -11.94 10.33 5.10
N LEU A 111 -11.21 10.16 3.99
CA LEU A 111 -11.57 9.19 2.96
C LEU A 111 -11.52 7.76 3.49
N ARG A 112 -10.49 7.42 4.27
CA ARG A 112 -10.36 6.12 4.91
C ARG A 112 -11.59 5.84 5.77
N LYS A 113 -11.94 6.73 6.68
CA LYS A 113 -13.14 6.59 7.53
C LYS A 113 -14.40 6.37 6.69
N GLN A 114 -14.55 7.07 5.57
CA GLN A 114 -15.68 6.86 4.66
C GLN A 114 -15.67 5.48 4.00
N LEU A 115 -14.50 4.98 3.55
CA LEU A 115 -14.36 3.64 2.98
C LEU A 115 -14.66 2.54 4.00
N PHE A 116 -14.30 2.74 5.27
CA PHE A 116 -14.55 1.80 6.38
C PHE A 116 -15.97 1.93 6.98
N GLN A 117 -16.66 3.06 6.78
CA GLN A 117 -18.04 3.26 7.22
C GLN A 117 -19.09 2.86 6.17
N LYS A 118 -18.68 2.64 4.91
CA LYS A 118 -19.60 2.16 3.87
C LYS A 118 -19.96 0.70 4.23
N PRO A 119 -21.20 0.40 4.61
CA PRO A 119 -21.57 -0.97 4.92
C PRO A 119 -21.32 -1.83 3.69
N ALA A 120 -20.66 -2.97 3.89
CA ALA A 120 -20.72 -4.04 2.92
C ALA A 120 -22.20 -4.42 2.76
N TYR A 121 -22.70 -4.32 1.53
CA TYR A 121 -24.06 -4.68 1.08
C TYR A 121 -25.14 -3.58 1.19
N PRO A 122 -25.86 -3.25 0.09
CA PRO A 122 -27.19 -2.67 0.24
C PRO A 122 -28.09 -3.73 0.87
N SER A 123 -28.56 -3.49 2.10
CA SER A 123 -29.53 -4.35 2.78
C SER A 123 -30.86 -4.35 2.03
N ASN A 124 -30.94 -5.14 0.96
CA ASN A 124 -32.21 -5.56 0.35
C ASN A 124 -32.69 -6.90 0.95
N TYR A 125 -32.13 -7.31 2.08
CA TYR A 125 -32.73 -8.37 2.89
C TYR A 125 -33.82 -7.73 3.76
N PRO A 126 -35.06 -8.25 3.73
CA PRO A 126 -36.07 -7.83 4.68
C PRO A 126 -35.56 -8.08 6.10
N ALA A 127 -35.95 -7.19 7.03
CA ALA A 127 -35.56 -7.26 8.43
C ALA A 127 -35.70 -8.68 9.01
N PRO A 128 -34.85 -9.10 9.96
CA PRO A 128 -35.04 -10.35 10.68
C PRO A 128 -36.47 -10.39 11.23
N TYR A 129 -37.18 -11.46 10.93
CA TYR A 129 -38.55 -11.67 11.39
C TYR A 129 -38.61 -11.40 12.91
N PRO A 130 -39.65 -10.71 13.41
CA PRO A 130 -39.79 -10.52 14.85
C PRO A 130 -39.74 -11.88 15.56
N PRO A 131 -39.18 -11.96 16.78
CA PRO A 131 -39.11 -13.22 17.51
C PRO A 131 -40.53 -13.77 17.67
N GLN A 132 -40.82 -14.88 17.00
CA GLN A 132 -42.06 -15.61 17.20
C GLN A 132 -42.03 -16.18 18.61
N THR A 133 -42.89 -15.66 19.49
CA THR A 133 -43.15 -16.28 20.79
C THR A 133 -43.95 -17.54 20.52
N TYR A 134 -43.26 -18.66 20.35
CA TYR A 134 -43.90 -19.96 20.20
C TYR A 134 -44.57 -20.35 21.53
N PRO A 135 -45.86 -20.75 21.52
CA PRO A 135 -46.50 -21.26 22.72
C PRO A 135 -45.82 -22.57 23.15
N PRO A 136 -45.60 -22.80 24.46
CA PRO A 136 -45.00 -24.03 24.94
C PRO A 136 -45.94 -25.21 24.67
N GLY A 137 -45.48 -26.20 23.90
CA GLY A 137 -46.20 -27.48 23.78
C GLY A 137 -46.24 -28.15 22.40
N GLN A 138 -45.67 -27.56 21.34
CA GLN A 138 -45.59 -28.24 20.04
C GLN A 138 -44.19 -28.11 19.44
N TYR A 139 -43.23 -28.85 20.00
CA TYR A 139 -42.02 -29.18 19.26
C TYR A 139 -42.32 -30.36 18.35
N PRO A 140 -42.14 -30.27 17.02
CA PRO A 140 -42.05 -31.47 16.20
C PRO A 140 -40.82 -32.27 16.68
N PRO A 141 -40.88 -33.61 16.69
CA PRO A 141 -39.73 -34.41 17.09
C PRO A 141 -38.54 -34.10 16.16
N PRO A 142 -37.29 -34.12 16.67
CA PRO A 142 -36.12 -33.94 15.83
C PRO A 142 -36.13 -35.04 14.77
N GLN A 143 -36.28 -34.63 13.51
CA GLN A 143 -36.13 -35.52 12.35
C GLN A 143 -34.69 -36.05 12.41
N GLY A 144 -34.56 -37.37 12.54
CA GLY A 144 -33.26 -38.05 12.61
C GLY A 144 -32.39 -37.64 11.43
N TYR A 145 -31.10 -37.46 11.67
CA TYR A 145 -30.12 -37.18 10.63
C TYR A 145 -30.26 -38.21 9.49
N PRO A 146 -30.30 -37.78 8.21
CA PRO A 146 -30.28 -38.73 7.11
C PRO A 146 -28.95 -39.51 7.14
N PRO A 147 -28.97 -40.81 6.78
CA PRO A 147 -27.75 -41.60 6.71
C PRO A 147 -26.76 -40.99 5.71
N GLN A 148 -25.49 -40.95 6.10
CA GLN A 148 -24.38 -40.51 5.27
C GLN A 148 -24.32 -41.38 4.02
N GLY A 149 -24.73 -40.84 2.88
CA GLY A 149 -24.83 -41.59 1.62
C GLY A 149 -25.59 -40.92 0.48
N ALA A 150 -26.15 -39.72 0.68
CA ALA A 150 -26.72 -38.96 -0.44
C ALA A 150 -25.59 -38.24 -1.21
N PRO A 151 -25.54 -38.33 -2.56
CA PRO A 151 -24.57 -37.59 -3.34
C PRO A 151 -24.79 -36.09 -3.19
N ALA A 152 -23.70 -35.33 -3.16
CA ALA A 152 -23.72 -33.88 -3.05
C ALA A 152 -24.62 -33.25 -4.14
N PRO A 153 -25.39 -32.19 -3.81
CA PRO A 153 -26.17 -31.49 -4.82
C PRO A 153 -25.22 -30.95 -5.91
N THR A 154 -25.46 -31.39 -7.14
CA THR A 154 -24.75 -30.87 -8.31
C THR A 154 -25.29 -29.47 -8.60
N TYR A 155 -24.55 -28.44 -8.19
CA TYR A 155 -24.85 -27.08 -8.60
C TYR A 155 -24.48 -26.92 -10.07
N PRO A 156 -25.36 -26.37 -10.93
CA PRO A 156 -24.95 -26.00 -12.28
C PRO A 156 -23.85 -24.93 -12.19
N PRO A 157 -22.81 -24.99 -13.04
CA PRO A 157 -21.81 -23.94 -13.07
C PRO A 157 -22.46 -22.60 -13.45
N PRO A 158 -21.96 -21.47 -12.91
CA PRO A 158 -22.49 -20.16 -13.27
C PRO A 158 -22.30 -19.92 -14.77
N SER A 159 -23.40 -19.57 -15.44
CA SER A 159 -23.41 -19.17 -16.85
C SER A 159 -22.40 -18.04 -17.06
N GLN A 160 -21.50 -18.23 -18.03
CA GLN A 160 -20.47 -17.26 -18.39
C GLN A 160 -21.12 -15.90 -18.75
N PRO A 161 -20.52 -14.76 -18.36
CA PRO A 161 -20.95 -13.47 -18.86
C PRO A 161 -20.63 -13.38 -20.36
N GLU A 162 -21.60 -12.84 -21.10
CA GLU A 162 -21.62 -12.77 -22.55
C GLU A 162 -20.39 -12.06 -23.12
N THR A 163 -19.87 -12.61 -24.21
CA THR A 163 -18.74 -12.10 -24.97
C THR A 163 -19.15 -10.79 -25.65
N PHE A 164 -18.91 -9.65 -25.01
CA PHE A 164 -18.98 -8.37 -25.69
C PHE A 164 -17.82 -8.29 -26.69
N ALA A 165 -18.16 -8.34 -27.97
CA ALA A 165 -17.25 -8.08 -29.06
C ALA A 165 -16.57 -6.70 -28.87
N PRO A 166 -15.26 -6.57 -29.14
CA PRO A 166 -14.61 -5.26 -29.12
C PRO A 166 -15.19 -4.37 -30.23
N PRO A 167 -15.36 -3.05 -30.00
CA PRO A 167 -15.78 -2.13 -31.04
C PRO A 167 -14.71 -2.04 -32.14
N PRO A 168 -15.09 -1.72 -33.40
CA PRO A 168 -14.15 -1.58 -34.49
C PRO A 168 -13.17 -0.43 -34.22
N SER A 169 -11.89 -0.76 -34.31
CA SER A 169 -10.77 0.17 -34.21
C SER A 169 -10.74 1.06 -35.45
N THR A 170 -11.28 2.27 -35.34
CA THR A 170 -11.07 3.32 -36.35
C THR A 170 -11.10 4.68 -35.66
N ALA A 171 -9.98 5.05 -35.04
CA ALA A 171 -9.68 6.43 -34.70
C ALA A 171 -8.17 6.63 -34.81
N GLN A 172 -7.79 7.38 -35.82
CA GLN A 172 -6.44 7.76 -36.20
C GLN A 172 -5.77 8.53 -35.05
N GLN A 173 -4.59 8.10 -34.61
CA GLN A 173 -3.72 8.93 -33.79
C GLN A 173 -3.21 10.11 -34.64
N PRO A 174 -3.23 11.35 -34.14
CA PRO A 174 -2.42 12.42 -34.70
C PRO A 174 -0.94 12.08 -34.47
N GLU A 175 -0.18 11.92 -35.55
CA GLU A 175 1.28 11.83 -35.50
C GLU A 175 1.87 13.10 -34.85
N LEU A 176 2.63 12.91 -33.78
CA LEU A 176 3.48 13.95 -33.20
C LEU A 176 4.69 14.16 -34.13
N PRO A 177 5.11 15.41 -34.39
CA PRO A 177 6.23 15.70 -35.28
C PRO A 177 7.57 15.16 -34.75
N PRO A 178 8.52 14.80 -35.64
CA PRO A 178 9.79 14.21 -35.25
C PRO A 178 10.66 15.19 -34.44
N GLN A 179 11.17 14.70 -33.31
CA GLN A 179 12.14 15.43 -32.48
C GLN A 179 13.47 15.61 -33.24
N PRO A 180 14.10 16.81 -33.18
CA PRO A 180 15.43 17.00 -33.73
C PRO A 180 16.50 16.32 -32.85
N THR A 181 17.35 15.54 -33.51
CA THR A 181 18.59 14.97 -33.00
C THR A 181 19.72 16.00 -33.05
N ALA A 182 20.38 16.22 -31.91
CA ALA A 182 21.72 16.81 -31.72
C ALA A 182 21.86 17.17 -30.23
N SER A 183 22.97 17.07 -29.50
CA SER A 183 24.32 16.56 -29.68
C SER A 183 24.95 16.59 -28.29
N SER A 184 25.92 15.70 -28.01
CA SER A 184 26.82 15.81 -26.86
C SER A 184 27.54 17.17 -26.82
N PRO A 185 28.06 17.55 -25.65
CA PRO A 185 29.51 17.43 -25.51
C PRO A 185 29.99 16.79 -24.19
N THR A 186 31.25 16.38 -24.30
CA THR A 186 32.11 15.68 -23.33
C THR A 186 32.65 16.62 -22.23
N ALA A 187 33.26 15.98 -21.21
CA ALA A 187 34.16 16.49 -20.14
C ALA A 187 33.49 16.64 -18.76
N ALA A 188 34.02 16.15 -17.64
CA ALA A 188 35.24 15.39 -17.32
C ALA A 188 35.02 14.72 -15.93
N PRO A 189 35.73 13.63 -15.60
CA PRO A 189 35.67 13.02 -14.28
C PRO A 189 36.59 13.74 -13.29
N LEU A 190 36.04 14.15 -12.15
CA LEU A 190 36.84 14.51 -10.97
C LEU A 190 36.53 13.52 -9.86
N SER A 191 37.42 12.53 -9.75
CA SER A 191 37.69 11.83 -8.49
C SER A 191 38.15 12.84 -7.43
N PRO A 192 38.00 12.48 -6.16
CA PRO A 192 39.16 12.49 -5.29
C PRO A 192 39.56 11.05 -4.96
N THR A 193 40.85 10.79 -5.15
CA THR A 193 41.55 9.57 -4.76
C THR A 193 41.99 9.69 -3.31
N GLY A 194 42.06 8.54 -2.63
CA GLY A 194 42.94 8.29 -1.49
C GLY A 194 42.38 8.68 -0.12
N SER A 195 42.54 7.91 0.94
CA SER A 195 43.33 6.70 1.15
C SER A 195 42.94 6.07 2.48
N ASP A 196 42.98 4.73 2.50
CA ASP A 196 43.29 3.85 3.63
C ASP A 196 42.24 3.62 4.76
N ILE A 197 42.33 2.39 5.30
CA ILE A 197 41.75 1.84 6.54
C ILE A 197 40.43 1.01 6.42
N ASN A 198 40.66 -0.31 6.39
CA ASN A 198 39.94 -1.43 7.03
C ASN A 198 38.44 -1.70 6.81
N ALA A 199 38.14 -2.99 6.65
CA ALA A 199 36.81 -3.58 6.62
C ALA A 199 36.12 -3.45 8.00
N GLY A 200 35.38 -2.36 8.24
CA GLY A 200 34.68 -2.20 9.53
C GLY A 200 33.70 -1.03 9.71
N ASP A 201 33.58 -0.06 8.79
CA ASP A 201 32.80 1.19 9.02
C ASP A 201 31.26 1.06 8.89
N PHE A 202 30.66 -0.11 9.08
CA PHE A 202 29.19 -0.25 9.08
C PHE A 202 28.67 -0.82 10.38
N CYS A 203 27.63 -0.19 10.92
CA CYS A 203 27.05 -0.60 12.19
C CYS A 203 26.46 -2.00 12.09
N PRO A 204 26.86 -2.96 12.94
CA PRO A 204 26.32 -4.32 12.89
C PRO A 204 24.83 -4.36 13.29
N ALA A 205 24.33 -3.35 14.02
CA ALA A 205 22.95 -3.31 14.46
C ALA A 205 21.98 -2.71 13.43
N CYS A 206 22.39 -1.68 12.68
CA CYS A 206 21.51 -0.98 11.75
C CYS A 206 22.01 -0.91 10.29
N GLY A 207 23.29 -1.21 10.05
CA GLY A 207 23.90 -1.18 8.72
C GLY A 207 24.23 0.22 8.19
N GLU A 208 24.13 1.25 9.03
CA GLU A 208 24.52 2.61 8.68
C GLU A 208 26.05 2.77 8.74
N GLU A 209 26.59 3.64 7.88
CA GLU A 209 28.00 4.01 7.90
C GLU A 209 28.35 4.71 9.22
N ILE A 210 29.37 4.19 9.90
CA ILE A 210 29.92 4.71 11.14
C ILE A 210 31.12 5.56 10.78
N THR A 211 31.21 6.76 11.34
CA THR A 211 32.43 7.55 11.25
C THR A 211 33.49 6.94 12.18
N SER A 212 34.65 6.60 11.63
CA SER A 212 35.74 5.94 12.36
C SER A 212 36.10 6.70 13.65
N GLY A 213 35.97 6.03 14.81
CA GLY A 213 36.19 6.61 16.14
C GLY A 213 34.93 6.99 16.94
N ALA A 214 33.72 6.73 16.42
CA ALA A 214 32.47 6.94 17.15
C ALA A 214 32.19 5.79 18.15
N LYS A 215 32.08 6.12 19.45
CA LYS A 215 31.73 5.16 20.53
C LYS A 215 30.28 4.64 20.46
N PHE A 216 29.42 5.33 19.72
CA PHE A 216 28.01 4.97 19.56
C PHE A 216 27.56 5.30 18.14
N CYS A 217 26.70 4.46 17.59
CA CYS A 217 26.09 4.71 16.29
C CYS A 217 25.17 5.94 16.38
N THR A 218 25.43 6.94 15.54
CA THR A 218 24.63 8.18 15.47
C THR A 218 23.21 7.94 14.95
N ASN A 219 22.96 6.80 14.30
CA ASN A 219 21.67 6.45 13.72
C ASN A 219 20.79 5.64 14.68
N CYS A 220 21.33 4.58 15.29
CA CYS A 220 20.55 3.67 16.14
C CYS A 220 20.86 3.75 17.63
N GLY A 221 21.94 4.45 18.02
CA GLY A 221 22.36 4.60 19.42
C GLY A 221 23.02 3.36 20.02
N THR A 222 23.30 2.33 19.22
CA THR A 222 24.04 1.13 19.68
C THR A 222 25.49 1.52 19.97
N GLU A 223 26.03 1.07 21.10
CA GLU A 223 27.46 1.26 21.39
C GLU A 223 28.32 0.44 20.43
N LEU A 224 29.40 1.06 19.98
CA LEU A 224 30.34 0.52 19.02
C LEU A 224 31.67 0.45 19.75
N GLU A 225 32.14 -0.78 19.97
CA GLU A 225 33.31 -1.11 20.79
C GLU A 225 34.61 -1.05 19.98
#